data_AF-A0A426QYZ9-F1
#
_entry.id   AF-A0A426QYZ9-F1
#
_cell.length_a   1.000
_cell.length_b   1.000
_cell.length_c   1.000
_cell.angle_alpha   90.00
_cell.angle_beta   90.00
_cell.angle_gamma   90.00
#
_symmetry.space_group_name_H-M   'P 1'
#
loop_
_entity.id
_entity.type
_entity.pdbx_description
1 polymer ?
#
loop_
_entity_poly.entity_id
_entity_poly.type
_entity_poly.pdbx_seq_one_letter_code
_entity_poly.pdbx_strand_id
1 'polypeptide(L)'
;MRWGAALGVLAATCGAVVAVAPTAAAAPACAPWTVSTVASGLGLLENVTFDDRGTMLLSRTSLTGPGAIAGLMPDGTRSVVVPDVTAPGGLVVRDDTLYFTTGNGFSSGLLDVHDGTVEAVDLDTGARTVVARDVVMPNGLAVLDDGDLLVTRNLGTPSGVTRVDAGDPNSARYVRTDVGSANGLAVSDGTVYVSNTFEPELAITVLDASNLGGDARRIRVDGFGPVTASDDLTVGPDGQIYLAQNLAGRVLRIDPESGASCVIGTGLPSTSAVEFGGVGWDPDSLYATSFDGSVRRLAPA
;
A
#
# COMPACT_ATOMS: atom_id res chain seq x y z
N MET A 1 1.43 -46.08 72.04
CA MET A 1 2.70 -46.62 71.49
C MET A 1 2.55 -46.80 69.99
N ARG A 2 3.62 -46.48 69.27
CA ARG A 2 3.65 -45.96 67.89
C ARG A 2 3.21 -46.96 66.82
N TRP A 3 2.38 -46.50 65.89
CA TRP A 3 2.12 -47.13 64.59
C TRP A 3 3.25 -46.72 63.63
N GLY A 4 3.98 -47.70 63.08
CA GLY A 4 4.97 -47.50 62.03
C GLY A 4 4.38 -47.89 60.68
N ALA A 5 4.02 -46.91 59.86
CA ALA A 5 3.62 -47.10 58.47
C ALA A 5 4.87 -47.19 57.58
N ALA A 6 4.93 -48.21 56.73
CA ALA A 6 6.01 -48.43 55.78
C ALA A 6 5.91 -47.45 54.59
N LEU A 7 7.03 -46.80 54.26
CA LEU A 7 7.20 -46.00 53.04
C LEU A 7 7.28 -46.91 51.81
N GLY A 8 6.32 -46.80 50.91
CA GLY A 8 6.45 -47.25 49.53
C GLY A 8 6.88 -46.09 48.63
N VAL A 9 8.07 -46.18 48.03
CA VAL A 9 8.54 -45.23 47.02
C VAL A 9 7.95 -45.65 45.68
N LEU A 10 7.00 -44.88 45.13
CA LEU A 10 6.65 -44.96 43.72
C LEU A 10 7.62 -44.09 42.90
N ALA A 11 8.44 -44.73 42.07
CA ALA A 11 9.20 -44.05 41.05
C ALA A 11 8.27 -43.71 39.86
N ALA A 12 7.90 -42.44 39.74
CA ALA A 12 7.22 -41.93 38.55
C ALA A 12 8.27 -41.53 37.51
N THR A 13 8.41 -42.34 36.46
CA THR A 13 9.19 -42.01 35.27
C THR A 13 8.43 -40.96 34.46
N CYS A 14 8.84 -39.69 34.54
CA CYS A 14 8.41 -38.66 33.58
C CYS A 14 9.10 -38.91 32.24
N GLY A 15 8.37 -39.44 31.26
CA GLY A 15 8.81 -39.44 29.86
C GLY A 15 8.79 -38.01 29.32
N ALA A 16 9.96 -37.46 29.01
CA ALA A 16 10.06 -36.19 28.30
C ALA A 16 9.64 -36.40 26.85
N VAL A 17 8.44 -35.95 26.49
CA VAL A 17 8.04 -35.79 25.10
C VAL A 17 8.75 -34.54 24.58
N VAL A 18 9.79 -34.74 23.77
CA VAL A 18 10.43 -33.66 23.02
C VAL A 18 9.47 -33.28 21.90
N ALA A 19 8.70 -32.21 22.09
CA ALA A 19 7.97 -31.58 21.01
C ALA A 19 9.00 -30.96 20.05
N VAL A 20 9.20 -31.60 18.89
CA VAL A 20 9.96 -31.00 17.80
C VAL A 20 9.12 -29.84 17.28
N ALA A 21 9.54 -28.61 17.58
CA ALA A 21 8.95 -27.43 16.96
C ALA A 21 9.12 -27.57 15.44
N PRO A 22 8.09 -27.28 14.62
CA PRO A 22 8.26 -27.26 13.18
C PRO A 22 9.37 -26.27 12.86
N THR A 23 10.41 -26.73 12.16
CA THR A 23 11.42 -25.85 11.60
C THR A 23 10.70 -24.89 10.67
N ALA A 24 10.69 -23.60 11.02
CA ALA A 24 10.23 -22.55 10.13
C ALA A 24 10.96 -22.76 8.79
N ALA A 25 10.20 -23.11 7.75
CA ALA A 25 10.75 -23.16 6.41
C ALA A 25 11.34 -21.77 6.13
N ALA A 26 12.62 -21.73 5.77
CA ALA A 26 13.23 -20.49 5.33
C ALA A 26 12.33 -19.92 4.23
N ALA A 27 11.93 -18.64 4.37
CA ALA A 27 11.20 -17.97 3.32
C ALA A 27 11.95 -18.17 2.00
N PRO A 28 11.26 -18.48 0.88
CA PRO A 28 11.94 -18.66 -0.40
C PRO A 28 12.76 -17.39 -0.67
N ALA A 29 14.08 -17.56 -0.73
CA ALA A 29 14.97 -16.44 -1.03
C ALA A 29 14.74 -16.05 -2.49
N CYS A 30 14.02 -14.96 -2.70
CA CYS A 30 13.94 -14.35 -4.02
C CYS A 30 15.32 -13.83 -4.40
N ALA A 31 15.68 -13.96 -5.67
CA ALA A 31 16.87 -13.31 -6.18
C ALA A 31 16.71 -11.79 -5.97
N PRO A 32 17.71 -11.08 -5.43
CA PRO A 32 17.64 -9.64 -5.29
C PRO A 32 17.55 -9.01 -6.68
N TRP A 33 16.67 -8.03 -6.81
CA TRP A 33 16.48 -7.25 -8.03
C TRP A 33 17.52 -6.12 -8.09
N THR A 34 17.90 -5.75 -9.31
CA THR A 34 18.82 -4.64 -9.54
C THR A 34 18.07 -3.33 -9.37
N VAL A 35 18.60 -2.45 -8.51
CA VAL A 35 18.05 -1.11 -8.26
C VAL A 35 18.83 -0.08 -9.07
N SER A 36 18.13 0.77 -9.82
CA SER A 36 18.70 1.93 -10.50
C SER A 36 17.83 3.17 -10.37
N THR A 37 18.44 4.35 -10.37
CA THR A 37 17.68 5.61 -10.36
C THR A 37 17.25 5.96 -11.77
N VAL A 38 15.93 6.15 -11.96
CA VAL A 38 15.33 6.60 -13.22
C VAL A 38 15.37 8.12 -13.31
N ALA A 39 14.95 8.78 -12.23
CA ALA A 39 14.89 10.23 -12.15
C ALA A 39 15.06 10.71 -10.71
N SER A 40 15.55 11.93 -10.54
CA SER A 40 15.71 12.59 -9.23
C SER A 40 15.30 14.06 -9.30
N GLY A 41 15.12 14.70 -8.14
CA GLY A 41 14.76 16.11 -8.05
C GLY A 41 13.34 16.35 -8.55
N LEU A 42 12.43 15.42 -8.27
CA LEU A 42 11.01 15.52 -8.62
C LEU A 42 10.19 16.17 -7.50
N GLY A 43 10.75 16.43 -6.32
CA GLY A 43 10.00 16.86 -5.13
C GLY A 43 9.43 15.66 -4.38
N LEU A 44 8.76 15.87 -3.25
CA LEU A 44 8.27 14.77 -2.41
C LEU A 44 7.20 13.95 -3.18
N LEU A 45 7.46 12.66 -3.43
CA LEU A 45 6.54 11.79 -4.18
C LEU A 45 5.81 10.84 -3.24
N GLU A 46 4.48 10.79 -3.34
CA GLU A 46 3.61 9.94 -2.53
C GLU A 46 3.21 8.66 -3.26
N ASN A 47 2.91 8.77 -4.56
CA ASN A 47 2.30 7.67 -5.31
C ASN A 47 2.69 7.74 -6.80
N VAL A 48 2.48 6.63 -7.52
CA VAL A 48 2.78 6.48 -8.94
C VAL A 48 1.70 5.63 -9.60
N THR A 49 1.39 5.94 -10.86
CA THR A 49 0.69 5.02 -11.77
C THR A 49 1.10 5.31 -13.22
N PHE A 50 0.57 4.57 -14.18
CA PHE A 50 0.87 4.74 -15.60
C PHE A 50 -0.41 4.90 -16.42
N ASP A 51 -0.33 5.70 -17.48
CA ASP A 51 -1.37 5.77 -18.50
C ASP A 51 -1.00 5.02 -19.78
N ASP A 52 -1.98 4.83 -20.65
CA ASP A 52 -1.82 4.12 -21.93
C ASP A 52 -1.00 4.89 -22.98
N ARG A 53 -0.64 6.15 -22.68
CA ARG A 53 0.22 7.00 -23.52
C ARG A 53 1.69 6.91 -23.11
N GLY A 54 1.97 6.17 -22.05
CA GLY A 54 3.27 5.92 -21.47
C GLY A 54 3.78 6.98 -20.51
N THR A 55 2.89 7.85 -20.03
CA THR A 55 3.22 8.78 -18.95
C THR A 55 3.24 8.02 -17.62
N MET A 56 4.34 8.12 -16.89
CA MET A 56 4.35 7.83 -15.46
C MET A 56 3.77 9.04 -14.73
N LEU A 57 2.61 8.84 -14.11
CA LEU A 57 1.87 9.83 -13.35
C LEU A 57 2.30 9.75 -11.88
N LEU A 58 2.58 10.90 -11.28
CA LEU A 58 3.22 10.99 -9.96
C LEU A 58 2.46 11.96 -9.06
N SER A 59 2.08 11.50 -7.87
CA SER A 59 1.55 12.37 -6.81
C SER A 59 2.69 13.10 -6.14
N ARG A 60 2.84 14.39 -6.46
CA ARG A 60 3.89 15.22 -5.91
C ARG A 60 3.34 16.17 -4.85
N THR A 61 3.71 15.93 -3.60
CA THR A 61 3.34 16.81 -2.48
C THR A 61 4.34 17.97 -2.30
N SER A 62 3.95 18.96 -1.50
CA SER A 62 4.69 20.18 -1.24
C SER A 62 4.62 20.55 0.25
N LEU A 63 5.72 21.05 0.80
CA LEU A 63 5.79 21.47 2.20
C LEU A 63 5.19 22.87 2.44
N THR A 64 5.10 23.71 1.41
CA THR A 64 4.80 25.15 1.57
C THR A 64 3.68 25.64 0.64
N GLY A 65 2.77 24.75 0.22
CA GLY A 65 1.68 25.10 -0.68
C GLY A 65 1.05 23.85 -1.30
N PRO A 66 0.23 23.99 -2.35
CA PRO A 66 -0.30 22.83 -3.04
C PRO A 66 0.81 22.08 -3.77
N GLY A 67 0.59 20.77 -3.91
CA GLY A 67 1.34 19.89 -4.78
C GLY A 67 0.78 19.88 -6.21
N ALA A 68 1.04 18.81 -6.94
CA ALA A 68 0.53 18.59 -8.29
C ALA A 68 0.52 17.10 -8.61
N ILE A 69 -0.28 16.72 -9.62
CA ILE A 69 -0.01 15.48 -10.36
C ILE A 69 1.01 15.82 -11.45
N ALA A 70 2.19 15.23 -11.37
CA ALA A 70 3.27 15.38 -12.33
C ALA A 70 3.28 14.23 -13.33
N GLY A 71 3.82 14.46 -14.52
CA GLY A 71 4.08 13.44 -15.52
C GLY A 71 5.57 13.29 -15.79
N LEU A 72 6.01 12.05 -16.02
CA LEU A 72 7.35 11.71 -16.48
C LEU A 72 7.23 10.74 -17.67
N MET A 73 7.85 11.09 -18.79
CA MET A 73 7.95 10.22 -19.97
C MET A 73 9.23 9.35 -19.91
N PRO A 74 9.30 8.23 -20.64
CA PRO A 74 10.49 7.37 -20.69
C PRO A 74 11.76 8.09 -21.17
N ASP A 75 11.62 9.14 -21.98
CA ASP A 75 12.74 9.96 -22.46
C ASP A 75 13.23 11.00 -21.41
N GLY A 76 12.59 11.04 -20.24
CA GLY A 76 12.89 11.97 -19.15
C GLY A 76 12.13 13.30 -19.22
N THR A 77 11.28 13.50 -20.22
CA THR A 77 10.43 14.70 -20.32
C THR A 77 9.48 14.78 -19.13
N ARG A 78 9.43 15.95 -18.49
CA ARG A 78 8.58 16.22 -17.31
C ARG A 78 7.44 17.15 -17.66
N SER A 79 6.27 16.90 -17.10
CA SER A 79 5.08 17.74 -17.26
C SER A 79 4.33 17.93 -15.93
N VAL A 80 3.41 18.88 -15.91
CA VAL A 80 2.39 19.00 -14.86
C VAL A 80 1.06 18.62 -15.51
N VAL A 81 0.47 17.52 -15.05
CA VAL A 81 -0.79 16.99 -15.58
C VAL A 81 -1.97 17.68 -14.90
N VAL A 82 -1.90 17.81 -13.57
CA VAL A 82 -2.89 18.56 -12.78
C VAL A 82 -2.15 19.50 -11.82
N PRO A 83 -2.24 20.82 -12.00
CA PRO A 83 -1.67 21.78 -11.07
C PRO A 83 -2.51 21.93 -9.80
N ASP A 84 -1.92 22.53 -8.78
CA ASP A 84 -2.61 23.00 -7.57
C ASP A 84 -3.44 21.92 -6.85
N VAL A 85 -2.83 20.77 -6.60
CA VAL A 85 -3.46 19.65 -5.87
C VAL A 85 -3.01 19.68 -4.41
N THR A 86 -3.92 19.91 -3.49
CA THR A 86 -3.60 19.91 -2.05
C THR A 86 -3.27 18.50 -1.59
N ALA A 87 -2.04 18.27 -1.10
CA ALA A 87 -1.58 17.00 -0.54
C ALA A 87 -2.08 15.77 -1.34
N PRO A 88 -1.61 15.59 -2.60
CA PRO A 88 -2.05 14.47 -3.43
C PRO A 88 -1.64 13.13 -2.80
N GLY A 89 -2.54 12.15 -2.84
CA GLY A 89 -2.33 10.79 -2.35
C GLY A 89 -2.31 9.76 -3.48
N GLY A 90 -3.10 8.71 -3.34
CA GLY A 90 -3.22 7.59 -4.26
C GLY A 90 -3.66 8.01 -5.65
N LEU A 91 -3.17 7.29 -6.65
CA LEU A 91 -3.48 7.45 -8.06
C LEU A 91 -4.00 6.13 -8.62
N VAL A 92 -4.94 6.20 -9.55
CA VAL A 92 -5.33 5.02 -10.34
C VAL A 92 -5.86 5.49 -11.70
N VAL A 93 -5.38 4.85 -12.76
CA VAL A 93 -5.91 5.04 -14.11
C VAL A 93 -6.90 3.93 -14.43
N ARG A 94 -8.04 4.29 -15.00
CA ARG A 94 -8.96 3.37 -15.65
C ARG A 94 -9.43 3.99 -16.95
N ASP A 95 -9.16 3.29 -18.05
CA ASP A 95 -9.34 3.80 -19.41
C ASP A 95 -8.62 5.17 -19.54
N ASP A 96 -9.27 6.18 -20.13
CA ASP A 96 -8.71 7.53 -20.30
C ASP A 96 -8.92 8.44 -19.07
N THR A 97 -9.29 7.89 -17.91
CA THR A 97 -9.54 8.67 -16.69
C THR A 97 -8.50 8.37 -15.62
N LEU A 98 -7.82 9.42 -15.15
CA LEU A 98 -7.02 9.37 -13.94
C LEU A 98 -7.89 9.79 -12.75
N TYR A 99 -7.96 8.93 -11.73
CA TYR A 99 -8.48 9.25 -10.42
C TYR A 99 -7.33 9.52 -9.46
N PHE A 100 -7.50 10.50 -8.59
CA PHE A 100 -6.50 10.86 -7.58
C PHE A 100 -7.14 11.42 -6.32
N THR A 101 -6.50 11.18 -5.18
CA THR A 101 -6.96 11.74 -3.90
C THR A 101 -6.32 13.10 -3.62
N THR A 102 -7.01 13.95 -2.86
CA THR A 102 -6.50 15.22 -2.33
C THR A 102 -6.70 15.29 -0.83
N GLY A 103 -5.94 16.12 -0.13
CA GLY A 103 -6.07 16.28 1.32
C GLY A 103 -5.43 15.13 2.12
N ASN A 104 -4.48 14.38 1.53
CA ASN A 104 -3.64 13.39 2.22
C ASN A 104 -2.61 14.04 3.16
N GLY A 105 -3.05 15.03 3.94
CA GLY A 105 -2.22 15.79 4.85
C GLY A 105 -2.16 15.15 6.23
N PHE A 106 -0.97 15.12 6.83
CA PHE A 106 -0.79 14.67 8.22
C PHE A 106 -1.72 15.42 9.20
N SER A 107 -1.88 16.74 9.03
CA SER A 107 -2.78 17.54 9.85
C SER A 107 -4.24 17.16 9.66
N SER A 108 -4.66 16.83 8.44
CA SER A 108 -6.03 16.43 8.16
C SER A 108 -6.38 15.12 8.87
N GLY A 109 -5.48 14.13 8.83
CA GLY A 109 -5.67 12.88 9.56
C GLY A 109 -5.72 13.05 11.08
N LEU A 110 -4.77 13.82 11.64
CA LEU A 110 -4.66 14.03 13.09
C LEU A 110 -5.81 14.85 13.67
N LEU A 111 -6.27 15.87 12.94
CA LEU A 111 -7.29 16.82 13.40
C LEU A 111 -8.70 16.47 12.89
N ASP A 112 -8.84 15.36 12.17
CA ASP A 112 -10.10 14.93 11.56
C ASP A 112 -10.72 15.99 10.65
N VAL A 113 -9.89 16.59 9.80
CA VAL A 113 -10.32 17.64 8.86
C VAL A 113 -10.87 16.96 7.60
N HIS A 114 -12.12 17.27 7.27
CA HIS A 114 -12.83 16.77 6.09
C HIS A 114 -12.55 17.66 4.87
N ASP A 115 -11.28 17.83 4.52
CA ASP A 115 -10.85 18.66 3.38
C ASP A 115 -10.41 17.84 2.15
N GLY A 116 -10.40 16.51 2.26
CA GLY A 116 -10.01 15.62 1.19
C GLY A 116 -11.13 15.30 0.20
N THR A 117 -10.72 15.08 -1.03
CA THR A 117 -11.58 14.68 -2.14
C THR A 117 -10.98 13.48 -2.88
N VAL A 118 -11.80 12.83 -3.69
CA VAL A 118 -11.31 12.08 -4.86
C VAL A 118 -11.75 12.85 -6.08
N GLU A 119 -10.82 13.02 -7.01
CA GLU A 119 -11.04 13.76 -8.25
C GLU A 119 -10.66 12.89 -9.44
N ALA A 120 -11.35 13.15 -10.54
CA ALA A 120 -11.11 12.49 -11.82
C ALA A 120 -10.69 13.54 -12.85
N VAL A 121 -9.70 13.22 -13.67
CA VAL A 121 -9.32 14.01 -14.84
C VAL A 121 -9.35 13.12 -16.08
N ASP A 122 -10.09 13.57 -17.09
CA ASP A 122 -10.02 12.99 -18.43
C ASP A 122 -8.66 13.36 -19.03
N LEU A 123 -7.88 12.33 -19.37
CA LEU A 123 -6.49 12.48 -19.75
C LEU A 123 -6.30 13.09 -21.15
N ASP A 124 -7.33 13.06 -22.00
CA ASP A 124 -7.30 13.64 -23.35
C ASP A 124 -7.68 15.12 -23.36
N THR A 125 -8.69 15.48 -22.58
CA THR A 125 -9.29 16.81 -22.58
C THR A 125 -8.80 17.67 -21.42
N GLY A 126 -8.28 17.06 -20.36
CA GLY A 126 -7.94 17.72 -19.09
C GLY A 126 -9.17 18.10 -18.26
N ALA A 127 -10.36 17.62 -18.62
CA ALA A 127 -11.60 17.93 -17.89
C ALA A 127 -11.55 17.30 -16.49
N ARG A 128 -11.58 18.16 -15.47
CA ARG A 128 -11.46 17.77 -14.06
C ARG A 128 -12.83 17.77 -13.37
N THR A 129 -13.13 16.73 -12.62
CA THR A 129 -14.38 16.59 -11.85
C THR A 129 -14.09 16.05 -10.44
N VAL A 130 -14.90 16.46 -9.47
CA VAL A 130 -14.83 15.92 -8.11
C VAL A 130 -15.82 14.76 -8.01
N VAL A 131 -15.31 13.57 -7.69
CA VAL A 131 -16.09 12.32 -7.62
C VAL A 131 -16.29 11.82 -6.19
N ALA A 132 -15.60 12.39 -5.21
CA ALA A 132 -15.88 12.22 -3.79
C ALA A 132 -15.53 13.49 -2.99
N ARG A 133 -16.26 13.77 -1.92
CA ARG A 133 -16.04 14.91 -1.01
C ARG A 133 -15.99 14.47 0.44
N ASP A 134 -15.52 15.38 1.29
CA ASP A 134 -15.55 15.26 2.75
C ASP A 134 -14.84 14.01 3.30
N VAL A 135 -13.82 13.53 2.56
CA VAL A 135 -12.98 12.40 2.98
C VAL A 135 -11.81 12.92 3.81
N VAL A 136 -11.46 12.22 4.88
CA VAL A 136 -10.35 12.63 5.76
C VAL A 136 -9.10 11.87 5.40
N MET A 137 -8.02 12.58 5.09
CA MET A 137 -6.69 12.04 4.75
C MET A 137 -6.76 10.81 3.83
N PRO A 138 -7.36 10.95 2.63
CA PRO A 138 -7.45 9.85 1.69
C PRO A 138 -6.05 9.50 1.15
N ASN A 139 -5.51 8.36 1.55
CA ASN A 139 -4.16 7.92 1.19
C ASN A 139 -4.20 7.01 -0.04
N GLY A 140 -4.33 5.70 0.11
CA GLY A 140 -4.47 4.74 -0.99
C GLY A 140 -5.80 4.89 -1.73
N LEU A 141 -5.80 4.55 -3.03
CA LEU A 141 -6.95 4.67 -3.91
C LEU A 141 -7.02 3.49 -4.87
N ALA A 142 -8.21 2.89 -5.02
CA ALA A 142 -8.46 1.89 -6.04
C ALA A 142 -9.87 2.02 -6.60
N VAL A 143 -10.06 1.57 -7.84
CA VAL A 143 -11.38 1.48 -8.48
C VAL A 143 -11.82 0.01 -8.53
N LEU A 144 -13.05 -0.27 -8.11
CA LEU A 144 -13.68 -1.60 -8.17
C LEU A 144 -14.33 -1.85 -9.53
N ASP A 145 -14.62 -3.10 -9.87
CA ASP A 145 -15.21 -3.47 -11.18
C ASP A 145 -16.58 -2.82 -11.44
N ASP A 146 -17.33 -2.53 -10.38
CA ASP A 146 -18.61 -1.82 -10.45
C ASP A 146 -18.46 -0.29 -10.65
N GLY A 147 -17.24 0.22 -10.64
CA GLY A 147 -16.91 1.64 -10.79
C GLY A 147 -16.80 2.39 -9.47
N ASP A 148 -17.11 1.75 -8.35
CA ASP A 148 -16.98 2.37 -7.03
C ASP A 148 -15.51 2.56 -6.68
N LEU A 149 -15.24 3.54 -5.82
CA LEU A 149 -13.90 3.87 -5.37
C LEU A 149 -13.69 3.36 -3.95
N LEU A 150 -12.52 2.79 -3.69
CA LEU A 150 -12.03 2.51 -2.35
C LEU A 150 -10.91 3.47 -2.00
N VAL A 151 -10.96 3.97 -0.78
CA VAL A 151 -9.99 4.92 -0.26
C VAL A 151 -9.57 4.50 1.15
N THR A 152 -8.29 4.57 1.46
CA THR A 152 -7.78 4.28 2.80
C THR A 152 -7.48 5.56 3.59
N ARG A 153 -7.47 5.43 4.90
CA ARG A 153 -7.00 6.43 5.85
C ARG A 153 -6.10 5.73 6.85
N ASN A 154 -4.88 6.21 7.04
CA ASN A 154 -3.87 5.59 7.92
C ASN A 154 -3.64 6.34 9.25
N LEU A 155 -4.19 7.56 9.40
CA LEU A 155 -3.99 8.39 10.58
C LEU A 155 -5.30 9.00 11.09
N GLY A 156 -5.49 8.95 12.41
CA GLY A 156 -6.68 9.46 13.09
C GLY A 156 -7.67 8.36 13.48
N THR A 157 -8.86 8.74 13.91
CA THR A 157 -9.91 7.80 14.33
C THR A 157 -11.29 8.34 13.93
N PRO A 158 -12.11 7.56 13.20
CA PRO A 158 -11.81 6.21 12.69
C PRO A 158 -10.75 6.23 11.56
N SER A 159 -10.01 5.14 11.47
CA SER A 159 -9.07 4.82 10.39
C SER A 159 -9.61 3.59 9.64
N GLY A 160 -9.25 3.38 8.38
CA GLY A 160 -9.68 2.20 7.64
C GLY A 160 -10.03 2.44 6.18
N VAL A 161 -11.01 1.69 5.67
CA VAL A 161 -11.42 1.71 4.25
C VAL A 161 -12.77 2.40 4.11
N THR A 162 -12.81 3.39 3.22
CA THR A 162 -14.00 4.11 2.78
C THR A 162 -14.37 3.65 1.37
N ARG A 163 -15.66 3.43 1.12
CA ARG A 163 -16.22 3.21 -0.23
C ARG A 163 -16.98 4.46 -0.66
N VAL A 164 -16.84 4.83 -1.92
CA VAL A 164 -17.61 5.88 -2.60
C VAL A 164 -18.32 5.24 -3.78
N ASP A 165 -19.63 5.41 -3.84
CA ASP A 165 -20.46 4.89 -4.93
C ASP A 165 -20.24 5.69 -6.21
N ALA A 166 -20.13 5.00 -7.34
CA ALA A 166 -19.98 5.60 -8.65
C ALA A 166 -21.15 6.57 -8.93
N GLY A 167 -20.80 7.84 -9.19
CA GLY A 167 -21.78 8.86 -9.57
C GLY A 167 -22.45 9.61 -8.41
N ASP A 168 -22.18 9.27 -7.15
CA ASP A 168 -22.59 10.09 -6.00
C ASP A 168 -21.37 10.57 -5.19
N PRO A 169 -20.93 11.83 -5.36
CA PRO A 169 -19.77 12.35 -4.65
C PRO A 169 -19.96 12.52 -3.14
N ASN A 170 -21.17 12.33 -2.61
CA ASN A 170 -21.46 12.44 -1.16
C ASN A 170 -21.72 11.06 -0.51
N SER A 171 -21.49 9.97 -1.24
CA SER A 171 -21.75 8.59 -0.79
C SER A 171 -20.62 7.98 0.04
N ALA A 172 -19.56 8.75 0.31
CA ALA A 172 -18.39 8.30 1.06
C ALA A 172 -18.80 7.74 2.43
N ARG A 173 -18.51 6.46 2.65
CA ARG A 173 -18.82 5.77 3.91
C ARG A 173 -17.75 4.75 4.26
N TYR A 174 -17.44 4.64 5.55
CA TYR A 174 -16.58 3.55 6.02
C TYR A 174 -17.24 2.21 5.77
N VAL A 175 -16.51 1.31 5.13
CA VAL A 175 -16.87 -0.11 4.98
C VAL A 175 -16.07 -0.99 5.93
N ARG A 176 -14.90 -0.52 6.38
CA ARG A 176 -14.05 -1.19 7.37
C ARG A 176 -13.35 -0.20 8.29
N THR A 177 -13.33 -0.49 9.58
CA THR A 177 -12.64 0.31 10.62
C THR A 177 -11.75 -0.55 11.53
N ASP A 178 -11.70 -1.85 11.28
CA ASP A 178 -10.93 -2.87 12.01
C ASP A 178 -9.61 -3.24 11.32
N VAL A 179 -9.22 -2.49 10.28
CA VAL A 179 -8.00 -2.70 9.47
C VAL A 179 -6.81 -1.85 9.93
N GLY A 180 -6.93 -1.17 11.08
CA GLY A 180 -5.86 -0.36 11.66
C GLY A 180 -5.55 0.89 10.82
N SER A 181 -4.27 1.24 10.76
CA SER A 181 -3.70 2.33 9.96
C SER A 181 -3.63 1.95 8.47
N ALA A 182 -4.79 1.71 7.86
CA ALA A 182 -4.93 1.33 6.46
C ALA A 182 -4.24 2.35 5.55
N ASN A 183 -3.27 1.90 4.77
CA ASN A 183 -2.42 2.77 3.96
C ASN A 183 -2.46 2.33 2.49
N GLY A 184 -1.55 1.46 2.07
CA GLY A 184 -1.53 0.94 0.72
C GLY A 184 -2.79 0.16 0.36
N LEU A 185 -3.21 0.27 -0.89
CA LEU A 185 -4.46 -0.31 -1.39
C LEU A 185 -4.28 -0.79 -2.83
N ALA A 186 -4.51 -2.09 -3.07
CA ALA A 186 -4.59 -2.63 -4.42
C ALA A 186 -5.79 -3.55 -4.59
N VAL A 187 -6.27 -3.64 -5.82
CA VAL A 187 -7.36 -4.55 -6.23
C VAL A 187 -6.85 -5.42 -7.37
N SER A 188 -7.06 -6.73 -7.27
CA SER A 188 -6.69 -7.69 -8.31
C SER A 188 -7.64 -8.89 -8.23
N ASP A 189 -8.23 -9.26 -9.38
CA ASP A 189 -9.13 -10.41 -9.53
C ASP A 189 -10.22 -10.51 -8.45
N GLY A 190 -10.93 -9.41 -8.21
CA GLY A 190 -12.00 -9.33 -7.20
C GLY A 190 -11.53 -9.38 -5.74
N THR A 191 -10.22 -9.30 -5.49
CA THR A 191 -9.62 -9.28 -4.16
C THR A 191 -9.05 -7.89 -3.85
N VAL A 192 -9.32 -7.38 -2.65
CA VAL A 192 -8.76 -6.11 -2.16
C VAL A 192 -7.69 -6.39 -1.12
N TYR A 193 -6.52 -5.76 -1.29
CA TYR A 193 -5.36 -5.86 -0.41
C TYR A 193 -5.12 -4.51 0.25
N VAL A 194 -5.04 -4.50 1.58
CA VAL A 194 -4.85 -3.27 2.38
C VAL A 194 -3.67 -3.47 3.33
N SER A 195 -2.57 -2.71 3.17
CA SER A 195 -1.49 -2.70 4.15
C SER A 195 -1.85 -1.81 5.35
N ASN A 196 -1.23 -2.10 6.49
CA ASN A 196 -1.23 -1.22 7.64
C ASN A 196 0.19 -0.69 7.93
N THR A 197 0.32 0.50 8.53
CA THR A 197 1.61 1.19 8.64
C THR A 197 2.21 1.18 10.04
N PHE A 198 1.41 1.51 11.06
CA PHE A 198 1.90 1.93 12.38
C PHE A 198 1.73 0.88 13.48
N GLU A 199 1.00 -0.20 13.23
CA GLU A 199 0.78 -1.23 14.24
C GLU A 199 2.06 -2.02 14.58
N PRO A 200 2.18 -2.52 15.82
CA PRO A 200 3.23 -3.46 16.19
C PRO A 200 3.33 -4.69 15.27
N GLU A 201 2.18 -5.22 14.85
CA GLU A 201 2.10 -6.32 13.88
C GLU A 201 1.69 -5.74 12.52
N LEU A 202 2.61 -5.82 11.56
CA LEU A 202 2.34 -5.46 10.18
C LEU A 202 1.64 -6.62 9.47
N ALA A 203 0.63 -6.27 8.68
CA ALA A 203 -0.14 -7.22 7.92
C ALA A 203 -0.74 -6.57 6.67
N ILE A 204 -1.03 -7.42 5.69
CA ILE A 204 -1.95 -7.10 4.60
C ILE A 204 -3.30 -7.74 4.96
N THR A 205 -4.34 -6.93 5.00
CA THR A 205 -5.73 -7.40 5.10
C THR A 205 -6.24 -7.70 3.70
N VAL A 206 -6.78 -8.90 3.51
CA VAL A 206 -7.31 -9.40 2.25
C VAL A 206 -8.83 -9.49 2.36
N LEU A 207 -9.54 -8.80 1.47
CA LEU A 207 -11.00 -8.68 1.45
C LEU A 207 -11.56 -9.16 0.10
N ASP A 208 -12.80 -9.64 0.12
CA ASP A 208 -13.59 -9.86 -1.09
C ASP A 208 -14.19 -8.52 -1.56
N ALA A 209 -13.90 -8.11 -2.79
CA ALA A 209 -14.41 -6.86 -3.36
C ALA A 209 -15.95 -6.84 -3.45
N SER A 210 -16.58 -8.00 -3.63
CA SER A 210 -18.03 -8.15 -3.69
C SER A 210 -18.70 -8.14 -2.30
N ASN A 211 -17.92 -8.34 -1.23
CA ASN A 211 -18.40 -8.37 0.15
C ASN A 211 -17.35 -7.80 1.12
N LEU A 212 -17.10 -6.49 1.03
CA LEU A 212 -16.07 -5.79 1.82
C LEU A 212 -16.28 -5.90 3.34
N GLY A 213 -17.54 -6.03 3.78
CA GLY A 213 -17.92 -6.22 5.19
C GLY A 213 -17.86 -7.68 5.66
N GLY A 214 -17.54 -8.61 4.77
CA GLY A 214 -17.39 -10.03 5.07
C GLY A 214 -16.08 -10.37 5.79
N ASP A 215 -15.81 -11.66 5.85
CA ASP A 215 -14.61 -12.19 6.48
C ASP A 215 -13.34 -11.61 5.83
N ALA A 216 -12.35 -11.33 6.66
CA ALA A 216 -11.06 -10.85 6.22
C ALA A 216 -9.96 -11.85 6.60
N ARG A 217 -9.06 -12.10 5.65
CA ARG A 217 -7.82 -12.84 5.91
C ARG A 217 -6.70 -11.85 6.17
N ARG A 218 -5.77 -12.19 7.07
CA ARG A 218 -4.58 -11.37 7.35
C ARG A 218 -3.32 -12.13 6.99
N ILE A 219 -2.49 -11.51 6.17
CA ILE A 219 -1.14 -11.98 5.84
C ILE A 219 -0.18 -11.19 6.71
N ARG A 220 0.56 -11.86 7.61
CA ARG A 220 1.59 -11.19 8.40
C ARG A 220 2.75 -10.79 7.50
N VAL A 221 3.29 -9.60 7.76
CA VAL A 221 4.43 -9.04 7.04
C VAL A 221 5.58 -8.83 8.02
N ASP A 222 6.81 -9.13 7.57
CA ASP A 222 8.01 -8.91 8.39
C ASP A 222 8.21 -7.43 8.74
N GLY A 223 8.43 -7.15 10.03
CA GLY A 223 8.76 -5.82 10.54
C GLY A 223 7.95 -5.40 11.77
N PHE A 224 8.18 -4.15 12.19
CA PHE A 224 7.50 -3.51 13.33
C PHE A 224 7.13 -2.08 12.92
N GLY A 225 5.83 -1.77 12.88
CA GLY A 225 5.30 -0.56 12.22
C GLY A 225 6.02 0.75 12.55
N PRO A 226 6.27 1.08 13.84
CA PRO A 226 6.95 2.32 14.22
C PRO A 226 8.37 2.52 13.65
N VAL A 227 9.03 1.48 13.13
CA VAL A 227 10.38 1.59 12.51
C VAL A 227 10.46 1.02 11.10
N THR A 228 9.50 0.21 10.69
CA THR A 228 9.44 -0.37 9.35
C THR A 228 8.56 0.45 8.42
N ALA A 229 7.39 0.90 8.91
CA ALA A 229 6.37 1.65 8.19
C ALA A 229 6.07 1.10 6.78
N SER A 230 5.24 0.06 6.72
CA SER A 230 4.68 -0.38 5.43
C SER A 230 3.83 0.74 4.85
N ASP A 231 4.08 1.06 3.58
CA ASP A 231 3.43 2.17 2.87
C ASP A 231 2.53 1.57 1.79
N ASP A 232 2.69 1.97 0.53
CA ASP A 232 1.87 1.44 -0.55
C ASP A 232 2.28 0.04 -1.04
N LEU A 233 1.34 -0.63 -1.72
CA LEU A 233 1.51 -1.95 -2.32
C LEU A 233 0.87 -2.04 -3.70
N THR A 234 1.38 -2.95 -4.52
CA THR A 234 0.76 -3.34 -5.80
C THR A 234 0.69 -4.86 -5.92
N VAL A 235 -0.14 -5.35 -6.84
CA VAL A 235 -0.16 -6.77 -7.24
C VAL A 235 0.48 -6.87 -8.62
N GLY A 236 1.53 -7.67 -8.73
CA GLY A 236 2.25 -7.87 -9.98
C GLY A 236 1.53 -8.77 -10.97
N PRO A 237 2.00 -8.81 -12.23
CA PRO A 237 1.46 -9.69 -13.27
C PRO A 237 1.66 -11.19 -12.94
N ASP A 238 2.54 -11.50 -11.98
CA ASP A 238 2.76 -12.84 -11.45
C ASP A 238 1.79 -13.20 -10.30
N GLY A 239 0.83 -12.33 -9.98
CA GLY A 239 -0.17 -12.52 -8.92
C GLY A 239 0.38 -12.28 -7.51
N GLN A 240 1.60 -11.77 -7.37
CA GLN A 240 2.24 -11.56 -6.08
C GLN A 240 2.06 -10.14 -5.59
N ILE A 241 2.06 -9.94 -4.27
CA ILE A 241 2.00 -8.60 -3.69
C ILE A 241 3.41 -8.05 -3.55
N TYR A 242 3.58 -6.80 -3.94
CA TYR A 242 4.82 -6.05 -3.78
C TYR A 242 4.58 -4.86 -2.87
N LEU A 243 5.29 -4.81 -1.75
CA LEU A 243 5.02 -3.87 -0.66
C LEU A 243 6.25 -3.00 -0.38
N ALA A 244 6.07 -1.69 -0.43
CA ALA A 244 7.06 -0.73 0.02
C ALA A 244 7.10 -0.67 1.55
N GLN A 245 8.31 -0.74 2.12
CA GLN A 245 8.53 -0.44 3.54
C GLN A 245 9.41 0.80 3.64
N ASN A 246 8.75 1.92 3.95
CA ASN A 246 9.28 3.27 3.85
C ASN A 246 10.51 3.49 4.74
N LEU A 247 10.36 3.27 6.05
CA LEU A 247 11.44 3.51 7.02
C LEU A 247 12.49 2.40 7.00
N ALA A 248 12.09 1.15 6.73
CA ALA A 248 13.04 0.06 6.56
C ALA A 248 13.86 0.15 5.26
N GLY A 249 13.40 0.94 4.29
CA GLY A 249 14.11 1.19 3.04
C GLY A 249 14.25 -0.04 2.16
N ARG A 250 13.19 -0.85 2.05
CA ARG A 250 13.17 -2.11 1.31
C ARG A 250 11.81 -2.38 0.68
N VAL A 251 11.80 -3.25 -0.33
CA VAL A 251 10.58 -3.74 -1.00
C VAL A 251 10.49 -5.25 -0.82
N LEU A 252 9.30 -5.72 -0.43
CA LEU A 252 9.00 -7.14 -0.26
C LEU A 252 8.20 -7.66 -1.45
N ARG A 253 8.43 -8.91 -1.83
CA ARG A 253 7.52 -9.72 -2.66
C ARG A 253 6.87 -10.78 -1.77
N ILE A 254 5.56 -10.88 -1.83
CA ILE A 254 4.74 -11.67 -0.90
C ILE A 254 3.79 -12.54 -1.71
N ASP A 255 3.73 -13.83 -1.38
CA ASP A 255 2.73 -14.76 -1.88
C ASP A 255 1.40 -14.50 -1.16
N PRO A 256 0.35 -14.07 -1.88
CA PRO A 256 -0.93 -13.80 -1.24
C PRO A 256 -1.51 -15.05 -0.60
N GLU A 257 -1.30 -16.25 -1.13
CA GLU A 257 -1.92 -17.48 -0.62
C GLU A 257 -1.21 -17.99 0.63
N SER A 258 0.10 -18.21 0.55
CA SER A 258 0.87 -18.79 1.64
C SER A 258 1.33 -17.77 2.69
N GLY A 259 1.37 -16.48 2.31
CA GLY A 259 1.99 -15.42 3.10
C GLY A 259 3.52 -15.46 3.13
N ALA A 260 4.15 -16.34 2.35
CA ALA A 260 5.61 -16.39 2.24
C ALA A 260 6.11 -15.09 1.61
N SER A 261 7.11 -14.46 2.24
CA SER A 261 7.63 -13.15 1.81
C SER A 261 9.14 -13.14 1.74
N CYS A 262 9.69 -12.39 0.80
CA CYS A 262 11.12 -12.18 0.62
C CYS A 262 11.41 -10.70 0.33
N VAL A 263 12.62 -10.23 0.65
CA VAL A 263 13.06 -8.89 0.26
C VAL A 263 13.66 -8.96 -1.14
N ILE A 264 13.16 -8.13 -2.06
CA ILE A 264 13.65 -8.07 -3.45
C ILE A 264 14.55 -6.86 -3.70
N GLY A 265 14.45 -5.81 -2.89
CA GLY A 265 15.26 -4.59 -3.01
C GLY A 265 15.52 -3.95 -1.66
N THR A 266 16.71 -3.37 -1.49
CA THR A 266 17.15 -2.67 -0.28
C THR A 266 17.89 -1.39 -0.64
N GLY A 267 18.14 -0.51 0.33
CA GLY A 267 18.78 0.78 0.05
C GLY A 267 17.81 1.77 -0.60
N LEU A 268 16.53 1.61 -0.29
CA LEU A 268 15.39 2.34 -0.83
C LEU A 268 14.70 3.17 0.27
N PRO A 269 15.41 3.98 1.06
CA PRO A 269 14.81 4.70 2.18
C PRO A 269 13.72 5.65 1.68
N SER A 270 12.71 5.88 2.51
CA SER A 270 11.60 6.80 2.22
C SER A 270 10.77 6.44 0.99
N THR A 271 10.80 5.17 0.56
CA THR A 271 9.96 4.69 -0.54
C THR A 271 8.50 4.73 -0.14
N SER A 272 7.70 5.44 -0.91
CA SER A 272 6.28 5.70 -0.63
C SER A 272 5.36 4.74 -1.38
N ALA A 273 5.65 4.46 -2.65
CA ALA A 273 4.85 3.54 -3.45
C ALA A 273 5.69 2.74 -4.46
N VAL A 274 5.09 1.67 -4.98
CA VAL A 274 5.65 0.79 -6.01
C VAL A 274 4.56 0.37 -6.99
N GLU A 275 4.84 0.46 -8.29
CA GLU A 275 3.95 -0.06 -9.36
C GLU A 275 4.78 -0.68 -10.49
N PHE A 276 4.24 -1.69 -11.18
CA PHE A 276 4.88 -2.26 -12.36
C PHE A 276 4.82 -1.30 -13.55
N GLY A 277 5.83 -1.36 -14.42
CA GLY A 277 5.90 -0.47 -15.58
C GLY A 277 4.71 -0.61 -16.51
N GLY A 278 4.06 0.53 -16.82
CA GLY A 278 3.04 0.61 -17.87
C GLY A 278 3.63 0.79 -19.27
N VAL A 279 2.81 1.27 -20.21
CA VAL A 279 3.18 1.48 -21.61
C VAL A 279 4.48 2.31 -21.72
N GLY A 280 5.44 1.88 -22.55
CA GLY A 280 6.71 2.59 -22.72
C GLY A 280 7.73 2.43 -21.58
N TRP A 281 7.35 1.77 -20.49
CA TRP A 281 8.22 1.37 -19.39
C TRP A 281 8.41 -0.16 -19.41
N ASP A 282 9.34 -0.67 -18.61
CA ASP A 282 9.61 -2.11 -18.55
C ASP A 282 8.53 -2.81 -17.69
N PRO A 283 7.66 -3.66 -18.28
CA PRO A 283 6.53 -4.25 -17.57
C PRO A 283 6.93 -5.33 -16.56
N ASP A 284 8.16 -5.83 -16.64
CA ASP A 284 8.68 -6.81 -15.68
C ASP A 284 9.38 -6.11 -14.50
N SER A 285 9.44 -4.78 -14.51
CA SER A 285 10.11 -3.99 -13.48
C SER A 285 9.15 -3.20 -12.62
N LEU A 286 9.51 -3.04 -11.36
CA LEU A 286 8.83 -2.13 -10.45
C LEU A 286 9.46 -0.74 -10.51
N TYR A 287 8.63 0.27 -10.43
CA TYR A 287 9.00 1.67 -10.29
C TYR A 287 8.56 2.14 -8.91
N ALA A 288 9.54 2.58 -8.12
CA ALA A 288 9.37 3.00 -6.75
C ALA A 288 9.48 4.53 -6.64
N THR A 289 8.46 5.18 -6.09
CA THR A 289 8.52 6.59 -5.69
C THR A 289 9.09 6.74 -4.30
N SER A 290 9.67 7.91 -4.03
CA SER A 290 10.27 8.17 -2.73
C SER A 290 10.10 9.63 -2.33
N PHE A 291 9.94 9.87 -1.02
CA PHE A 291 9.85 11.21 -0.47
C PHE A 291 11.13 12.03 -0.65
N ASP A 292 12.26 11.43 -1.01
CA ASP A 292 13.45 12.20 -1.43
C ASP A 292 13.36 12.76 -2.86
N GLY A 293 12.26 12.48 -3.56
CA GLY A 293 11.98 12.93 -4.91
C GLY A 293 12.74 12.20 -6.00
N SER A 294 13.05 10.94 -5.75
CA SER A 294 13.52 10.00 -6.75
C SER A 294 12.44 9.02 -7.19
N VAL A 295 12.55 8.60 -8.46
CA VAL A 295 11.93 7.38 -8.98
C VAL A 295 13.06 6.38 -9.21
N ARG A 296 12.90 5.18 -8.66
CA ARG A 296 13.88 4.09 -8.78
C ARG A 296 13.24 2.89 -9.47
N ARG A 297 13.96 2.26 -10.38
CA ARG A 297 13.54 1.01 -11.02
C ARG A 297 14.16 -0.16 -10.25
N LEU A 298 13.35 -1.16 -9.92
CA LEU A 298 13.78 -2.47 -9.47
C LEU A 298 13.53 -3.44 -10.63
N ALA A 299 14.58 -4.06 -11.14
CA ALA A 299 14.50 -5.00 -12.26
C ALA A 299 14.90 -6.42 -11.81
N PRO A 300 14.15 -7.47 -12.21
CA PRO A 300 14.60 -8.85 -12.06
C PRO A 300 16.01 -9.05 -12.62
N ALA A 301 16.75 -9.98 -12.01
CA ALA A 301 18.12 -10.31 -12.40
C ALA A 301 18.19 -11.06 -13.75
#